data_AF-A0A822D1Q2-F1
#
_entry.id   AF-A0A822D1Q2-F1
#
_cell.length_a   1.000
_cell.length_b   1.000
_cell.length_c   1.000
_cell.angle_alpha   90.00
_cell.angle_beta   90.00
_cell.angle_gamma   90.00
#
_symmetry.space_group_name_H-M   'P 1'
#
loop_
_entity.id
_entity.type
_entity.pdbx_description
1 polymer ?
#
loop_
_entity_poly.entity_id
_entity_poly.type
_entity_poly.pdbx_seq_one_letter_code
_entity_poly.pdbx_strand_id
1 'polypeptide(L)'
;MAARYEATPIPNLPGYALGEKLGAGSFGTVYKARLIPTSQSRPSSAACVRPNFFAIKCINRKTLTKTTQDLLINEIKLLKNIKHENIVEMY
;
A
#
# COMPACT_ATOMS: atom_id res chain seq x y z
N MET A 1 16.40 -6.17 -28.79
CA MET A 1 16.18 -4.87 -28.11
C MET A 1 15.61 -5.17 -26.73
N ALA A 2 16.46 -5.32 -25.71
CA ALA A 2 16.02 -5.65 -24.36
C ALA A 2 15.54 -4.37 -23.68
N ALA A 3 14.25 -4.30 -23.36
CA ALA A 3 13.72 -3.23 -22.52
C ALA A 3 14.44 -3.32 -21.17
N ARG A 4 15.32 -2.36 -20.90
CA ARG A 4 15.94 -2.19 -19.59
C ARG A 4 14.80 -1.95 -18.61
N TYR A 5 14.59 -2.88 -17.69
CA TYR A 5 13.67 -2.63 -16.59
C TYR A 5 14.34 -1.54 -15.74
N GLU A 6 13.93 -0.29 -15.93
CA GLU A 6 14.29 0.74 -14.97
C GLU A 6 13.51 0.42 -13.69
N ALA A 7 14.23 -0.01 -12.66
CA ALA A 7 13.67 -0.17 -11.34
C ALA A 7 13.15 1.19 -10.88
N THR A 8 11.84 1.41 -10.96
CA THR A 8 11.23 2.61 -10.37
C THR A 8 11.65 2.67 -8.90
N PRO A 9 12.28 3.77 -8.44
CA PRO A 9 12.77 3.86 -7.08
C PRO A 9 11.61 3.58 -6.12
N ILE A 10 11.84 2.62 -5.21
CA ILE A 10 10.84 2.23 -4.21
C ILE A 10 10.56 3.47 -3.35
N PRO A 11 9.30 3.93 -3.28
CA PRO A 11 8.99 5.12 -2.52
C PRO A 11 9.26 4.89 -1.03
N ASN A 12 9.87 5.87 -0.37
CA ASN A 12 10.06 5.83 1.07
C ASN A 12 8.73 6.15 1.76
N LEU A 13 8.25 5.23 2.60
CA LEU A 13 7.08 5.44 3.44
C LEU A 13 7.48 5.30 4.91
N PRO A 14 7.51 6.39 5.70
CA PRO A 14 7.89 6.34 7.11
C PRO A 14 7.07 5.32 7.90
N GLY A 15 7.75 4.54 8.76
CA GLY A 15 7.14 3.47 9.54
C GLY A 15 7.01 2.14 8.79
N TYR A 16 7.33 2.08 7.50
CA TYR A 16 7.26 0.86 6.70
C TYR A 16 8.55 0.62 5.93
N ALA A 17 9.07 -0.60 6.01
CA ALA A 17 10.15 -1.08 5.16
C ALA A 17 9.53 -1.75 3.93
N LEU A 18 9.48 -1.04 2.80
CA LEU A 18 9.05 -1.62 1.51
C LEU A 18 10.09 -2.62 1.01
N GLY A 19 9.61 -3.74 0.46
CA GLY A 19 10.41 -4.84 -0.05
C GLY A 19 10.04 -5.18 -1.50
N GLU A 20 9.84 -6.47 -1.76
CA GLU A 20 9.56 -7.00 -3.10
C GLU A 20 8.27 -6.43 -3.73
N LYS A 21 8.29 -6.30 -5.05
CA LYS A 21 7.10 -5.96 -5.85
C LYS A 21 6.18 -7.17 -5.92
N LEU A 22 4.93 -7.00 -5.49
CA LEU A 22 3.88 -8.02 -5.54
C LEU A 22 3.12 -7.97 -6.88
N GLY A 23 3.01 -6.79 -7.48
CA GLY A 23 2.31 -6.62 -8.77
C GLY A 23 2.43 -5.21 -9.32
N ALA A 24 2.06 -5.04 -10.58
CA ALA A 24 1.86 -3.71 -11.18
C ALA A 24 0.68 -3.73 -12.14
N GLY A 25 0.01 -2.60 -12.23
CA GLY A 25 -1.04 -2.36 -13.21
C GLY A 25 -1.04 -0.90 -13.66
N SER A 26 -2.03 -0.54 -14.48
CA SER A 26 -2.11 0.78 -15.12
C SER A 26 -2.11 1.95 -14.14
N PHE A 27 -2.53 1.74 -12.89
CA PHE A 27 -2.65 2.79 -11.88
C PHE A 27 -1.52 2.79 -10.85
N GLY A 28 -0.59 1.83 -10.88
CA GLY A 28 0.50 1.81 -9.92
C GLY A 28 1.14 0.45 -9.70
N THR A 29 2.08 0.43 -8.75
CA THR A 29 2.84 -0.75 -8.35
C THR A 29 2.51 -1.11 -6.91
N VAL A 30 2.32 -2.39 -6.62
CA VAL A 30 2.07 -2.89 -5.26
C VAL A 30 3.35 -3.53 -4.74
N TYR A 31 3.77 -3.12 -3.54
CA TYR A 31 4.92 -3.67 -2.84
C TYR A 31 4.49 -4.35 -1.55
N LYS A 32 5.22 -5.40 -1.17
CA LYS A 32 5.16 -5.94 0.18
C LYS A 32 5.89 -4.99 1.11
N ALA A 33 5.35 -4.71 2.28
CA ALA A 33 6.00 -3.86 3.26
C ALA A 33 5.92 -4.47 4.65
N ARG A 34 6.97 -4.28 5.45
CA ARG A 34 7.00 -4.66 6.86
C ARG A 34 6.81 -3.42 7.72
N LEU A 35 5.93 -3.48 8.72
CA LEU A 35 5.83 -2.42 9.71
C LEU A 35 7.12 -2.37 10.54
N ILE A 36 7.72 -1.19 10.66
CA ILE A 36 8.93 -0.98 11.46
C ILE A 36 8.47 -0.74 12.91
N PRO A 37 8.84 -1.61 13.86
CA PRO A 37 8.49 -1.40 15.26
C PRO A 37 9.10 -0.09 15.77
N THR A 38 8.25 0.78 16.31
CA THR A 38 8.65 1.97 17.05
C THR A 38 8.62 1.67 18.55
N SER A 39 9.34 2.43 19.37
CA SER A 39 9.31 2.27 20.84
C SER A 39 7.90 2.42 21.46
N GLN A 40 6.95 3.01 20.72
CA GLN A 40 5.53 3.15 21.09
C GLN A 40 4.65 1.97 20.65
N SER A 41 5.16 1.02 19.86
CA SER A 41 4.43 -0.17 19.42
C SER A 41 4.74 -1.42 20.26
N ARG A 42 4.95 -1.22 21.58
CA ARG A 42 4.79 -2.33 22.52
C ARG A 42 3.33 -2.82 22.46
N PRO A 43 3.08 -4.13 22.39
CA PRO A 43 1.73 -4.65 22.48
C PRO A 43 1.19 -4.36 23.88
N SER A 44 0.27 -3.41 23.97
CA SER A 44 -0.63 -3.31 25.13
C SER A 44 -1.48 -4.59 25.11
N SER A 45 -1.16 -5.53 26.01
CA SER A 45 -2.00 -6.66 26.42
C SER A 45 -2.68 -7.47 25.30
N ALA A 46 -2.09 -8.61 24.93
CA ALA A 46 -2.73 -9.89 24.56
C ALA A 46 -3.92 -9.98 23.56
N ALA A 47 -4.41 -8.90 22.91
CA ALA A 47 -5.67 -8.96 22.15
C ALA A 47 -5.64 -8.38 20.72
N CYS A 48 -4.52 -7.82 20.24
CA CYS A 48 -4.43 -7.34 18.86
C CYS A 48 -3.15 -7.82 18.17
N VAL A 49 -3.25 -8.96 17.47
CA VAL A 49 -2.23 -9.37 16.51
C VAL A 49 -2.33 -8.42 15.32
N ARG A 50 -1.60 -7.29 15.36
CA ARG A 50 -1.48 -6.43 14.18
C ARG A 50 -0.69 -7.18 13.09
N PRO A 51 -1.12 -7.13 11.82
CA PRO A 51 -0.35 -7.74 10.75
C PRO A 51 1.02 -7.08 10.66
N ASN A 52 2.07 -7.90 10.56
CA ASN A 52 3.45 -7.41 10.43
C ASN A 52 3.80 -7.03 8.99
N PHE A 53 2.97 -7.47 8.02
CA PHE A 53 3.17 -7.25 6.60
C PHE A 53 1.92 -6.64 5.95
N PHE A 54 2.16 -5.74 5.00
CA PHE A 54 1.15 -4.98 4.28
C PHE A 54 1.41 -4.99 2.78
N ALA A 55 0.36 -4.81 1.99
CA ALA A 55 0.45 -4.50 0.58
C ALA A 55 0.31 -2.98 0.40
N ILE A 56 1.35 -2.33 -0.12
CA ILE A 56 1.36 -0.87 -0.36
C ILE A 56 1.22 -0.63 -1.86
N LYS A 57 0.07 -0.11 -2.28
CA LYS A 57 -0.20 0.33 -3.66
C LYS A 57 0.33 1.75 -3.84
N CYS A 58 1.44 1.89 -4.56
CA CYS A 58 2.08 3.17 -4.88
C CYS A 58 1.53 3.71 -6.20
N ILE A 59 0.96 4.91 -6.15
CA ILE A 59 0.29 5.56 -7.27
C ILE A 59 0.98 6.89 -7.56
N ASN A 60 1.43 7.10 -8.81
CA ASN A 60 1.99 8.37 -9.21
C ASN A 60 0.87 9.37 -9.54
N ARG A 61 0.54 10.25 -8.59
CA ARG A 61 -0.54 11.22 -8.78
C ARG A 61 -0.33 12.15 -9.99
N LYS A 62 0.93 12.42 -10.37
CA LYS A 62 1.26 13.33 -11.48
C LYS A 62 0.85 12.77 -12.84
N THR A 63 0.70 11.45 -12.97
CA THR A 63 0.35 10.80 -14.23
C THR A 63 -1.16 10.58 -14.41
N LEU A 64 -1.98 11.05 -13.47
CA LEU A 64 -3.41 10.78 -13.45
C LEU A 64 -4.23 11.93 -14.01
N THR A 65 -5.24 11.59 -14.81
CA THR A 65 -6.31 12.53 -15.19
C THR A 65 -7.17 12.89 -13.98
N LYS A 66 -7.92 14.01 -14.06
CA LYS A 66 -8.87 14.41 -13.02
C LYS A 66 -9.90 13.31 -12.74
N THR A 67 -10.47 12.71 -13.79
CA THR A 67 -11.42 11.59 -13.67
C THR A 67 -10.81 10.41 -12.93
N THR A 68 -9.56 10.03 -13.24
CA THR A 68 -8.89 8.93 -12.53
C THR A 68 -8.60 9.29 -11.07
N GLN A 69 -8.27 10.55 -10.77
CA GLN A 69 -8.11 11.00 -9.38
C GLN A 69 -9.43 10.88 -8.60
N ASP A 70 -10.56 11.25 -9.20
CA ASP A 70 -11.88 11.14 -8.57
C ASP A 70 -12.25 9.68 -8.30
N LEU A 71 -11.95 8.78 -9.25
CA LEU A 71 -12.13 7.33 -9.07
C LEU A 71 -11.29 6.79 -7.91
N LEU A 72 -10.03 7.22 -7.77
CA LEU A 72 -9.19 6.81 -6.64
C LEU A 72 -9.72 7.33 -5.30
N ILE A 73 -10.21 8.57 -5.26
CA ILE A 73 -10.82 9.13 -4.05
C ILE A 73 -12.05 8.32 -3.65
N ASN A 74 -12.87 7.91 -4.62
CA ASN A 74 -14.04 7.07 -4.36
C ASN A 74 -13.64 5.64 -3.92
N GLU A 75 -12.63 5.03 -4.55
CA GLU A 75 -12.07 3.73 -4.14
C GLU A 75 -11.63 3.77 -2.67
N ILE A 76 -10.86 4.79 -2.27
CA ILE A 76 -10.39 4.97 -0.89
C ILE A 76 -11.57 5.14 0.08
N LYS A 77 -12.57 5.97 -0.27
CA LYS A 77 -13.76 6.18 0.57
C LYS A 77 -14.53 4.87 0.79
N LEU A 78 -14.68 4.07 -0.26
CA LEU A 78 -15.40 2.81 -0.21
C LEU A 78 -14.65 1.78 0.64
N LEU A 79 -13.36 1.56 0.37
CA LEU A 79 -12.55 0.56 1.09
C LEU A 79 -12.30 0.90 2.56
N LYS A 80 -12.35 2.18 2.95
CA LYS A 80 -12.30 2.58 4.37
C LYS A 80 -13.50 2.11 5.18
N ASN A 81 -14.67 2.01 4.54
CA ASN A 81 -15.94 1.71 5.21
C ASN A 81 -16.33 0.23 5.13
N ILE A 82 -15.73 -0.53 4.22
CA ILE A 82 -16.03 -1.96 4.08
C ILE A 82 -15.16 -2.77 5.04
N LYS A 83 -15.81 -3.55 5.92
CA LYS A 83 -15.18 -4.53 6.80
C LYS A 83 -15.88 -5.87 6.58
N HIS A 84 -15.25 -6.75 5.83
CA HIS A 84 -15.83 -8.04 5.44
C HIS A 84 -14.72 -9.06 5.21
N GLU A 85 -14.91 -10.31 5.62
CA GLU A 85 -13.90 -11.38 5.58
C GLU A 85 -13.29 -11.57 4.17
N ASN A 86 -14.14 -11.50 3.15
CA ASN A 86 -13.74 -11.72 1.75
C ASN A 86 -13.39 -10.44 0.99
N ILE A 87 -13.29 -9.29 1.67
CA ILE A 87 -12.91 -8.03 1.03
C ILE A 87 -11.66 -7.49 1.73
N VAL A 88 -10.65 -7.12 0.95
CA VAL A 88 -9.39 -6.60 1.47
C VAL A 88 -9.63 -5.34 2.30
N GLU A 89 -9.15 -5.36 3.54
CA GLU A 89 -9.20 -4.24 4.45
C GLU A 89 -8.16 -3.17 4.09
N MET A 90 -8.58 -1.90 4.07
CA MET A 90 -7.68 -0.75 3.97
C MET A 90 -7.32 -0.24 5.37
N TYR A 91 -6.01 -0.12 5.64
CA TYR A 91 -5.41 0.35 6.90
C TYR A 91 -5.05 1.84 6.87
#